data_AF-A0A1V2QXW2-F1
#
_entry.id   AF-A0A1V2QXW2-F1
#
_cell.length_a   1.000
_cell.length_b   1.000
_cell.length_c   1.000
_cell.angle_alpha   90.00
_cell.angle_beta   90.00
_cell.angle_gamma   90.00
#
_symmetry.space_group_name_H-M   'P 1'
#
loop_
_entity.id
_entity.type
_entity.pdbx_description
1 polymer ?
#
loop_
_entity_poly.entity_id
_entity_poly.type
_entity_poly.pdbx_seq_one_letter_code
_entity_poly.pdbx_strand_id
1 'polypeptide(L)'
;MITSAPRTPRMNAHCERVVGSLRREALDHVLIMGEAHARQVLKTYKSHYNRHRPHQARDQLPAEGRQHPAAVHDLDTRRLLRTRILGGLINEYRHAA
;
A
#
# COMPACT_ATOMS: atom_id res chain seq x y z
N MET A 1 0.51 -0.43 -26.10
CA MET A 1 -0.19 -1.71 -25.85
C MET A 1 0.72 -2.61 -25.03
N ILE A 2 0.19 -3.33 -24.05
CA ILE A 2 0.95 -4.37 -23.33
C ILE A 2 0.98 -5.61 -24.24
N THR A 3 2.15 -5.98 -24.74
CA THR A 3 2.34 -7.13 -25.63
C THR A 3 2.54 -8.41 -24.82
N SER A 4 1.52 -8.84 -24.08
CA SER A 4 1.52 -10.12 -23.37
C SER A 4 0.63 -11.12 -24.11
N ALA A 5 1.11 -12.35 -24.31
CA ALA A 5 0.31 -13.38 -24.97
C ALA A 5 -0.96 -13.70 -24.15
N PRO A 6 -2.10 -14.00 -24.82
CA PRO A 6 -3.34 -14.35 -24.13
C PRO A 6 -3.15 -15.54 -23.18
N ARG A 7 -3.72 -15.44 -21.97
CA ARG A 7 -3.67 -16.50 -20.93
C ARG A 7 -2.26 -16.87 -20.45
N THR A 8 -1.28 -15.97 -20.63
CA THR A 8 0.09 -16.19 -20.15
C THR A 8 0.43 -15.20 -19.02
N PRO A 9 -0.08 -15.40 -17.78
CA PRO A 9 0.12 -14.46 -16.67
C PRO A 9 1.60 -14.27 -16.30
N ARG A 10 2.44 -15.27 -16.60
CA ARG A 10 3.89 -15.20 -16.39
C ARG A 10 4.58 -14.14 -17.25
N MET A 11 4.07 -13.84 -18.45
CA MET A 11 4.60 -12.77 -19.30
C MET A 11 4.33 -11.37 -18.73
N ASN A 12 3.40 -11.26 -17.77
CA ASN A 12 3.10 -10.01 -17.07
C ASN A 12 3.16 -10.18 -15.54
N ALA A 13 4.07 -11.03 -15.06
CA ALA A 13 4.09 -11.49 -13.67
C ALA A 13 4.16 -10.35 -12.64
N HIS A 14 4.73 -9.19 -12.99
CA HIS A 14 4.77 -8.03 -12.11
C HIS A 14 3.38 -7.40 -11.93
N CYS A 15 2.67 -7.11 -13.03
CA CYS A 15 1.31 -6.58 -12.94
C CYS A 15 0.36 -7.57 -12.26
N GLU A 16 0.45 -8.86 -12.61
CA GLU A 16 -0.37 -9.90 -11.97
C GLU A 16 -0.16 -9.96 -10.47
N ARG A 17 1.10 -9.87 -10.02
CA ARG A 17 1.43 -9.81 -8.59
C ARG A 17 0.83 -8.58 -7.93
N VAL A 18 0.93 -7.40 -8.55
CA VAL A 18 0.37 -6.14 -8.02
C VAL A 18 -1.15 -6.24 -7.90
N VAL A 19 -1.85 -6.74 -8.92
CA VAL A 19 -3.31 -6.95 -8.90
C VAL A 19 -3.69 -7.92 -7.78
N GLY A 20 -2.97 -9.04 -7.65
CA GLY A 20 -3.21 -10.01 -6.58
C GLY A 20 -3.05 -9.40 -5.18
N SER A 21 -2.04 -8.55 -4.95
CA SER A 21 -1.86 -7.88 -3.66
C SER A 21 -2.98 -6.87 -3.38
N LEU A 22 -3.34 -6.04 -4.36
CA LEU A 22 -4.44 -5.09 -4.26
C LEU A 22 -5.77 -5.78 -3.93
N ARG A 23 -6.03 -6.96 -4.52
CA ARG A 23 -7.22 -7.75 -4.21
C ARG A 23 -7.23 -8.24 -2.77
N ARG A 24 -6.18 -8.96 -2.37
CA ARG A 24 -6.04 -9.55 -1.02
C ARG A 24 -6.03 -8.54 0.12
N GLU A 25 -5.63 -7.31 -0.14
CA GLU A 25 -5.47 -6.30 0.93
C GLU A 25 -6.56 -5.24 0.93
N ALA A 26 -7.30 -5.08 -0.17
CA ALA A 26 -8.31 -4.03 -0.29
C ALA A 26 -9.59 -4.51 -0.99
N LEU A 27 -9.50 -4.92 -2.26
CA LEU A 27 -10.71 -5.07 -3.08
C LEU A 27 -11.58 -6.27 -2.70
N ASP A 28 -11.03 -7.31 -2.10
CA ASP A 28 -11.81 -8.46 -1.61
C ASP A 28 -12.48 -8.15 -0.23
N HIS A 29 -12.20 -6.99 0.36
CA HIS A 29 -12.68 -6.58 1.69
C HIS A 29 -13.58 -5.33 1.68
N VAL A 30 -13.68 -4.63 0.54
CA VAL A 30 -14.47 -3.40 0.40
C VAL A 30 -15.58 -3.63 -0.60
N LEU A 31 -16.83 -3.41 -0.18
CA LEU A 31 -17.95 -3.41 -1.11
C LEU A 31 -17.87 -2.16 -2.01
N ILE A 32 -17.63 -2.38 -3.31
CA ILE A 32 -17.54 -1.32 -4.30
C ILE A 32 -18.95 -0.94 -4.77
N MET A 33 -19.32 0.32 -4.55
CA MET A 33 -20.67 0.85 -4.83
C MET A 33 -20.82 1.40 -6.25
N GLY A 34 -19.71 1.48 -6.99
CA GLY A 34 -19.65 2.03 -8.33
C GLY A 34 -18.25 2.50 -8.69
N GLU A 35 -18.09 3.01 -9.92
CA GLU A 35 -16.78 3.38 -10.47
C GLU A 35 -16.09 4.50 -9.67
N ALA A 36 -16.82 5.54 -9.28
CA ALA A 36 -16.25 6.64 -8.50
C ALA A 36 -15.70 6.16 -7.14
N HIS A 37 -16.44 5.25 -6.47
CA HIS A 37 -15.97 4.62 -5.23
C HIS A 37 -14.74 3.75 -5.49
N ALA A 38 -14.74 2.93 -6.56
CA ALA A 38 -13.58 2.12 -6.94
C ALA A 38 -12.33 2.99 -7.16
N ARG A 39 -12.44 4.09 -7.91
CA ARG A 39 -11.35 5.03 -8.16
C ARG A 39 -10.81 5.62 -6.86
N GLN A 40 -11.70 5.97 -5.92
CA GLN A 40 -11.28 6.49 -4.62
C GLN A 40 -10.53 5.44 -3.79
N VAL A 41 -11.04 4.20 -3.72
CA VAL A 41 -10.37 3.08 -3.04
C VAL A 41 -8.98 2.84 -3.63
N LEU A 42 -8.88 2.76 -4.95
CA LEU A 42 -7.62 2.55 -5.66
C LEU A 42 -6.62 3.70 -5.44
N LYS A 43 -7.11 4.95 -5.42
CA LYS A 43 -6.27 6.14 -5.15
C LYS A 43 -5.71 6.10 -3.73
N THR A 44 -6.56 5.78 -2.75
CA THR A 44 -6.15 5.64 -1.34
C THR A 44 -5.15 4.51 -1.17
N TYR A 45 -5.42 3.32 -1.75
CA TYR A 45 -4.51 2.19 -1.68
C TYR A 45 -3.17 2.48 -2.37
N LYS A 46 -3.15 3.14 -3.53
CA LYS A 46 -1.91 3.54 -4.21
C LYS A 46 -1.06 4.43 -3.32
N SER A 47 -1.66 5.44 -2.66
CA SER A 47 -0.93 6.31 -1.74
C SER A 47 -0.35 5.52 -0.58
N HIS A 48 -1.13 4.59 0.00
CA HIS A 48 -0.66 3.70 1.05
C HIS A 48 0.53 2.84 0.60
N TYR A 49 0.38 2.11 -0.51
CA TYR A 49 1.39 1.21 -1.06
C TYR A 49 2.71 1.92 -1.32
N ASN A 50 2.64 3.13 -1.87
CA ASN A 50 3.83 3.88 -2.24
C ASN A 50 4.50 4.56 -1.05
N ARG A 51 3.73 5.09 -0.09
CA ARG A 51 4.27 6.01 0.93
C ARG A 51 4.35 5.45 2.33
N HIS A 52 3.59 4.40 2.64
CA HIS A 52 3.50 3.88 4.01
C HIS A 52 3.77 2.37 4.10
N ARG A 53 3.39 1.60 3.08
CA ARG A 53 3.56 0.15 3.12
C ARG A 53 5.06 -0.20 3.17
N PRO A 54 5.51 -0.98 4.18
CA PRO A 54 6.89 -1.43 4.24
C PRO A 54 7.15 -2.49 3.16
N HIS A 55 8.27 -2.35 2.43
CA HIS A 55 8.70 -3.33 1.44
C HIS A 55 9.97 -4.04 1.92
N GLN A 56 9.89 -5.35 2.11
CA GLN A 56 11.01 -6.16 2.63
C GLN A 56 12.28 -6.03 1.78
N ALA A 57 12.14 -6.00 0.45
CA ALA A 57 13.26 -5.82 -0.46
C ALA A 57 13.92 -4.43 -0.42
N ARG A 58 13.38 -3.51 0.39
CA ARG A 58 13.88 -2.14 0.59
C ARG A 58 14.13 -1.85 2.08
N ASP A 59 14.51 -2.87 2.85
CA ASP A 59 14.75 -2.71 4.29
C ASP A 59 13.55 -2.12 5.04
N GLN A 60 12.33 -2.54 4.67
CA GLN A 60 11.06 -2.00 5.19
C GLN A 60 10.75 -0.55 4.81
N LEU A 61 11.52 0.09 3.92
CA LEU A 61 11.14 1.40 3.40
C LEU A 61 9.92 1.29 2.48
N PRO A 62 9.03 2.30 2.51
CA PRO A 62 8.01 2.46 1.50
C PRO A 62 8.64 2.74 0.12
N ALA A 63 7.89 2.53 -0.96
CA ALA A 63 8.42 2.65 -2.32
C ALA A 63 8.91 4.08 -2.65
N GLU A 64 8.28 5.10 -2.10
CA GLU A 64 8.69 6.50 -2.20
C GLU A 64 9.63 6.93 -1.03
N GLY A 65 9.88 6.04 -0.06
CA GLY A 65 10.77 6.29 1.07
C GLY A 65 12.23 6.27 0.66
N ARG A 66 12.97 7.35 0.97
CA ARG A 66 14.39 7.51 0.63
C ARG A 66 15.34 7.19 1.79
N GLN A 67 14.87 7.37 3.01
CA GLN A 67 15.66 7.20 4.23
C GLN A 67 14.77 6.60 5.31
N HIS A 68 15.36 5.80 6.20
CA HIS A 68 14.68 5.37 7.40
C HIS A 68 14.47 6.58 8.31
N PRO A 69 13.31 6.67 8.98
CA PRO A 69 13.20 7.60 10.10
C PRO A 69 14.33 7.29 11.09
N ALA A 70 14.97 8.34 11.63
CA ALA A 70 16.05 8.20 12.60
C ALA A 70 15.63 7.22 13.70
N ALA A 71 16.51 6.26 14.01
CA ALA A 71 16.27 5.25 15.02
C ALA A 71 15.77 5.93 16.31
N VAL A 72 14.55 5.57 16.71
CA VAL A 72 13.93 6.12 17.91
C VAL A 72 14.57 5.37 19.08
N HIS A 73 15.60 5.97 19.68
CA HIS A 73 16.29 5.39 20.85
C HIS A 73 15.48 5.58 22.14
N ASP A 74 14.48 6.45 22.13
CA ASP A 74 13.58 6.70 23.25
C ASP A 74 12.12 6.65 22.76
N LEU A 75 11.45 5.52 23.03
CA LEU A 75 10.07 5.28 22.63
C LEU A 75 9.07 6.20 23.37
N ASP A 76 9.48 6.80 24.49
CA ASP A 76 8.64 7.66 25.32
C ASP A 76 8.57 9.11 24.76
N THR A 77 9.57 9.57 24.01
CA THR A 77 9.58 10.95 23.46
C THR A 77 8.77 11.13 22.19
N ARG A 78 8.50 10.08 21.40
CA ARG A 78 7.82 10.21 20.09
C ARG A 78 6.46 9.54 20.05
N ARG A 79 5.41 10.34 20.26
CA ARG A 79 4.00 9.91 20.15
C ARG A 79 3.72 9.22 18.81
N LEU A 80 3.22 7.99 18.86
CA LEU A 80 2.76 7.25 17.69
C LEU A 80 1.37 7.72 17.26
N LEU A 81 1.23 8.09 15.99
CA LEU A 81 -0.02 8.49 15.37
C LEU A 81 -0.52 7.38 14.45
N ARG A 82 -1.75 6.92 14.70
CA ARG A 82 -2.46 5.95 13.86
C ARG A 82 -3.44 6.67 12.95
N THR A 83 -3.37 6.38 11.65
CA THR A 83 -4.37 6.82 10.66
C THR A 83 -5.08 5.59 10.10
N ARG A 84 -6.42 5.61 10.13
CA ARG A 84 -7.27 4.57 9.56
C ARG A 84 -7.69 4.98 8.16
N ILE A 85 -7.45 4.14 7.17
CA ILE A 85 -7.87 4.37 5.78
C ILE A 85 -8.77 3.23 5.30
N LEU A 86 -9.48 3.45 4.19
CA LEU A 86 -10.44 2.48 3.62
C LEU A 86 -11.44 1.94 4.66
N GLY A 87 -12.07 2.85 5.42
CA GLY A 87 -13.01 2.47 6.48
C GLY A 87 -12.37 1.78 7.69
N GLY A 88 -11.04 1.83 7.83
CA GLY A 88 -10.30 1.18 8.92
C GLY A 88 -9.73 -0.19 8.57
N LEU A 89 -9.91 -0.66 7.33
CA LEU A 89 -9.30 -1.87 6.82
C LEU A 89 -7.77 -1.83 6.92
N ILE A 90 -7.17 -0.67 6.64
CA ILE A 90 -5.72 -0.46 6.70
C ILE A 90 -5.39 0.58 7.76
N ASN A 91 -4.36 0.28 8.55
CA ASN A 91 -3.83 1.14 9.59
C ASN A 91 -2.43 1.61 9.20
N GLU A 92 -2.25 2.92 9.10
CA GLU A 92 -0.96 3.56 8.88
C GLU A 92 -0.44 4.13 10.19
N TYR A 93 0.85 3.98 10.44
CA TYR A 93 1.50 4.45 11.66
C TYR A 93 2.65 5.41 11.30
N ARG A 94 2.73 6.51 12.03
CA ARG A 94 3.83 7.48 11.93
C ARG A 94 4.16 8.05 13.31
N HIS A 95 5.40 8.45 13.54
CA HIS A 95 5.74 9.23 14.72
C HIS A 95 5.35 10.70 14.51
N ALA A 96 4.94 11.39 15.58
CA ALA A 96 4.80 12.84 15.58
C ALA A 96 6.17 13.51 15.33
N ALA A 97 6.14 14.65 14.65
CA ALA A 97 7.33 15.48 14.36
C ALA A 97 7.84 16.17 15.62
#